data_AF-A0A7S2BBB3-F1
#
_entry.id   AF-A0A7S2BBB3-F1
#
_cell.length_a   1.000
_cell.length_b   1.000
_cell.length_c   1.000
_cell.angle_alpha   90.00
_cell.angle_beta   90.00
_cell.angle_gamma   90.00
#
_symmetry.space_group_name_H-M   'P 1'
#
loop_
_entity.id
_entity.type
_entity.pdbx_description
1 polymer ?
#
loop_
_entity_poly.entity_id
_entity_poly.type
_entity_poly.pdbx_seq_one_letter_code
_entity_poly.pdbx_strand_id
1 'polypeptide(L)'
;FGLVNTLLGTSPDSARSFLNIITYSVIPLSHTSGLLQWVPNAPTFNGLVNSYRKARNIKTTVEKDLVNKLSPTQSGYENLPLLQKVDVFRTMLAETKGDVLGQILWLDSRSAERWLERRTTYSRSLAVMSMVGYILGLGDRHLSNLMLESGSGSVCHIDFGDCFEVAIHRDKFPETVPFRLTRMFVKAM
;
A
#
# COMPACT_ATOMS: atom_id res chain seq x y z
N PHE A 1 -12.93 7.80 10.50
CA PHE A 1 -12.07 6.85 11.24
C PHE A 1 -11.99 7.08 12.75
N GLY A 2 -12.29 8.27 13.29
CA GLY A 2 -12.28 8.50 14.75
C GLY A 2 -13.11 7.48 15.55
N LEU A 3 -14.31 7.14 15.09
CA LEU A 3 -15.14 6.10 15.72
C LEU A 3 -14.42 4.74 15.83
N VAL A 4 -13.72 4.31 14.77
CA VAL A 4 -12.99 3.04 14.77
C VAL A 4 -11.85 3.09 15.79
N ASN A 5 -11.11 4.21 15.88
CA ASN A 5 -10.08 4.39 16.90
C ASN A 5 -10.65 4.31 18.31
N THR A 6 -11.83 4.89 18.56
CA THR A 6 -12.51 4.77 19.85
C THR A 6 -12.87 3.32 20.16
N LEU A 7 -13.44 2.58 19.19
CA LEU A 7 -13.80 1.16 19.37
C LEU A 7 -12.59 0.27 19.62
N LEU A 8 -11.48 0.50 18.89
CA LEU A 8 -10.22 -0.20 19.08
C LEU A 8 -9.61 0.10 20.46
N GLY A 9 -9.77 1.33 20.96
CA GLY A 9 -9.31 1.72 22.30
C GLY A 9 -10.12 1.10 23.44
N THR A 10 -11.40 0.81 23.23
CA THR A 10 -12.27 0.20 24.25
C THR A 10 -11.96 -1.28 24.49
N SER A 11 -11.53 -2.01 23.45
CA SER A 11 -11.20 -3.44 23.58
C SER A 11 -9.81 -3.63 24.23
N PRO A 12 -9.69 -4.36 25.36
CA PRO A 12 -8.41 -4.54 26.06
C PRO A 12 -7.30 -5.17 25.20
N ASP A 13 -7.64 -6.08 24.29
CA ASP A 13 -6.66 -6.76 23.44
C ASP A 13 -6.12 -5.85 22.34
N SER A 14 -7.02 -5.07 21.73
CA SER A 14 -6.69 -4.08 20.70
C SER A 14 -5.91 -2.90 21.28
N ALA A 15 -6.29 -2.44 22.48
CA ALA A 15 -5.60 -1.38 23.19
C ALA A 15 -4.18 -1.79 23.60
N ARG A 16 -3.99 -3.01 24.12
CA ARG A 16 -2.66 -3.57 24.42
C ARG A 16 -1.76 -3.67 23.19
N SER A 17 -2.35 -3.88 22.03
CA SER A 17 -1.65 -3.95 20.74
C SER A 17 -1.46 -2.58 20.08
N PHE A 18 -1.93 -1.49 20.70
CA PHE A 18 -1.90 -0.12 20.18
C PHE A 18 -2.43 -0.02 18.74
N LEU A 19 -3.55 -0.69 18.46
CA LEU A 19 -4.19 -0.64 17.14
C LEU A 19 -4.87 0.71 16.94
N ASN A 20 -4.41 1.49 15.97
CA ASN A 20 -5.03 2.75 15.59
C ASN A 20 -4.92 3.01 14.08
N ILE A 21 -5.80 3.87 13.59
CA ILE A 21 -5.78 4.43 12.24
C ILE A 21 -5.20 5.83 12.33
N ILE A 22 -4.21 6.13 11.48
CA ILE A 22 -3.72 7.50 11.31
C ILE A 22 -4.82 8.33 10.64
N THR A 23 -5.20 9.43 11.27
CA THR A 23 -6.17 10.38 10.72
C THR A 23 -5.52 11.74 10.51
N TYR A 24 -5.98 12.44 9.49
CA TYR A 24 -5.57 13.80 9.18
C TYR A 24 -6.81 14.67 8.94
N SER A 25 -6.69 15.97 9.19
CA SER A 25 -7.81 16.90 9.03
C SER A 25 -8.14 17.15 7.57
N VAL A 26 -9.43 17.16 7.26
CA VAL A 26 -9.99 17.50 5.95
C VAL A 26 -11.05 18.57 6.18
N ILE A 27 -10.84 19.76 5.60
CA ILE A 27 -11.75 20.90 5.76
C ILE A 27 -12.33 21.24 4.38
N PRO A 28 -13.57 20.85 4.07
CA PRO A 28 -14.20 21.24 2.82
C PRO A 28 -14.44 22.75 2.81
N LEU A 29 -14.15 23.41 1.68
CA LEU A 29 -14.40 24.83 1.46
C LEU A 29 -15.53 25.05 0.45
N SER A 30 -15.68 24.13 -0.51
CA SER A 30 -16.76 24.08 -1.49
C SER A 30 -17.03 22.65 -1.93
N HIS A 31 -17.92 22.46 -2.91
CA HIS A 31 -18.18 21.15 -3.52
C HIS A 31 -16.99 20.59 -4.31
N THR A 32 -16.05 21.44 -4.74
CA THR A 32 -14.90 21.05 -5.58
C THR A 32 -13.55 21.35 -4.95
N SER A 33 -13.52 22.02 -3.80
CA SER A 33 -12.30 22.44 -3.13
C SER A 33 -12.36 22.26 -1.61
N GLY A 34 -11.19 21.99 -1.03
CA GLY A 34 -11.01 21.83 0.40
C GLY A 34 -9.55 21.88 0.77
N LEU A 35 -9.27 21.94 2.07
CA LEU A 35 -7.93 21.90 2.63
C LEU A 35 -7.68 20.51 3.20
N LEU A 36 -6.49 19.99 2.92
CA LEU A 36 -5.99 18.75 3.50
C LEU A 36 -4.84 19.09 4.43
N GLN A 37 -4.87 18.52 5.64
CA GLN A 37 -3.74 18.61 6.54
C GLN A 37 -2.54 17.89 5.91
N TRP A 38 -1.41 18.60 5.88
CA TRP A 38 -0.14 17.99 5.54
C TRP A 38 0.27 16.99 6.62
N VAL A 39 0.53 15.75 6.24
CA VAL A 39 1.08 14.72 7.14
C VAL A 39 2.61 14.77 7.04
N PRO A 40 3.32 15.30 8.05
CA PRO A 40 4.77 15.44 7.97
C PRO A 40 5.46 14.08 7.99
N ASN A 41 6.61 13.98 7.32
CA ASN A 41 7.47 12.79 7.35
C ASN A 41 6.78 11.48 6.92
N ALA A 42 5.81 11.56 6.00
CA ALA A 42 5.08 10.40 5.51
C ALA A 42 5.18 10.29 3.98
N PRO A 43 6.32 9.90 3.39
CA PRO A 43 6.40 9.69 1.96
C PRO A 43 5.46 8.56 1.49
N THR A 44 4.98 8.66 0.24
CA THR A 44 4.19 7.59 -0.38
C THR A 44 5.05 6.34 -0.60
N PHE A 45 4.44 5.16 -0.60
CA PHE A 45 5.13 3.91 -0.91
C PHE A 45 5.77 3.96 -2.30
N ASN A 46 5.08 4.57 -3.27
CA ASN A 46 5.63 4.79 -4.60
C ASN A 46 6.89 5.68 -4.54
N GLY A 47 6.84 6.78 -3.79
CA GLY A 47 8.00 7.67 -3.58
C GLY A 47 9.17 6.92 -2.96
N LEU A 48 8.92 6.16 -1.89
CA LEU A 48 9.91 5.35 -1.18
C LEU A 48 10.56 4.29 -2.08
N VAL A 49 9.76 3.50 -2.79
CA VAL A 49 10.24 2.45 -3.70
C VAL A 49 11.08 3.06 -4.82
N ASN A 50 10.65 4.18 -5.40
CA ASN A 50 11.39 4.85 -6.47
C ASN A 50 12.72 5.42 -5.98
N SER A 51 12.74 6.07 -4.81
CA SER A 51 13.97 6.61 -4.21
C SER A 51 14.97 5.49 -3.89
N TYR A 52 14.50 4.40 -3.28
CA TYR A 52 15.33 3.23 -2.98
C TYR A 52 15.96 2.61 -4.24
N ARG A 53 15.16 2.45 -5.30
CA ARG A 53 15.60 1.87 -6.58
C ARG A 53 16.61 2.75 -7.28
N LYS A 54 16.33 4.06 -7.37
CA LYS A 54 17.26 5.05 -7.95
C LYS A 54 18.61 5.05 -7.23
N ALA A 55 18.62 5.02 -5.90
CA ALA A 55 19.85 4.98 -5.11
C ALA A 55 20.71 3.71 -5.35
N ARG A 56 20.11 2.64 -5.88
CA ARG A 56 20.79 1.36 -6.18
C ARG A 56 20.93 1.08 -7.68
N ASN A 57 20.68 2.07 -8.54
CA ASN A 57 20.67 1.91 -10.00
C ASN A 57 19.74 0.78 -10.49
N ILE A 58 18.65 0.51 -9.75
CA ILE A 58 17.61 -0.42 -10.16
C ILE A 58 16.56 0.37 -10.92
N LYS A 59 16.16 -0.11 -12.10
CA LYS A 59 15.11 0.53 -12.88
C LYS A 59 13.76 0.46 -12.16
N THR A 60 13.04 1.58 -12.08
CA THR A 60 11.74 1.65 -11.39
C THR A 60 10.68 0.78 -12.04
N THR A 61 10.79 0.50 -13.34
CA THR A 61 9.85 -0.29 -14.13
C THR A 61 10.27 -1.74 -14.34
N VAL A 62 11.23 -2.27 -13.56
CA VAL A 62 11.79 -3.61 -13.76
C VAL A 62 10.71 -4.71 -13.89
N GLU A 63 9.67 -4.69 -13.06
CA GLU A 63 8.57 -5.65 -13.18
C GLU A 63 7.76 -5.47 -14.47
N LYS A 64 7.48 -4.22 -14.87
CA LYS A 64 6.72 -3.92 -16.10
C LYS A 64 7.51 -4.33 -17.34
N ASP A 65 8.81 -4.03 -17.36
CA ASP A 65 9.69 -4.37 -18.48
C ASP A 65 9.81 -5.89 -18.63
N LEU A 66 9.88 -6.61 -17.51
CA LEU A 66 9.94 -8.07 -17.53
C LEU A 66 8.61 -8.67 -18.02
N VAL A 67 7.48 -8.16 -17.56
CA VAL A 67 6.16 -8.57 -18.06
C VAL A 67 6.06 -8.35 -19.58
N ASN A 68 6.51 -7.21 -20.08
CA ASN A 68 6.50 -6.92 -21.51
C ASN A 68 7.45 -7.83 -22.30
N LYS A 69 8.62 -8.15 -21.76
CA LYS A 69 9.59 -9.07 -22.37
C LYS A 69 9.06 -10.52 -22.44
N LEU A 70 8.35 -10.95 -21.40
CA LEU A 70 7.79 -12.30 -21.30
C LEU A 70 6.47 -12.46 -22.07
N SER A 71 5.85 -11.35 -22.48
CA SER A 71 4.60 -11.38 -23.24
C SER A 71 4.87 -11.89 -24.66
N PRO A 72 4.20 -12.97 -25.11
CA PRO A 72 4.50 -13.64 -26.38
C PRO A 72 4.05 -12.84 -27.62
N THR A 73 3.14 -11.88 -27.44
CA THR A 73 2.52 -11.12 -28.54
C THR A 73 2.87 -9.64 -28.46
N GLN A 74 3.01 -8.99 -29.64
CA GLN A 74 3.17 -7.53 -29.72
C GLN A 74 1.94 -6.76 -29.22
N SER A 75 0.80 -7.44 -29.06
CA SER A 75 -0.42 -6.87 -28.47
C SER A 75 -0.30 -6.57 -26.97
N GLY A 76 0.78 -6.98 -26.30
CA GLY A 76 1.07 -6.65 -24.92
C GLY A 76 0.28 -7.45 -23.88
N TYR A 77 0.73 -7.36 -22.62
CA TYR A 77 0.21 -8.16 -21.50
C TYR A 77 -1.31 -8.01 -21.28
N GLU A 78 -1.88 -6.84 -21.55
CA GLU A 78 -3.30 -6.54 -21.30
C GLU A 78 -4.23 -7.37 -22.18
N ASN A 79 -3.79 -7.77 -23.38
CA ASN A 79 -4.59 -8.52 -24.34
C ASN A 79 -4.45 -10.05 -24.20
N LEU A 80 -3.62 -10.52 -23.26
CA LEU A 80 -3.43 -11.95 -23.02
C LEU A 80 -4.65 -12.58 -22.31
N PRO A 81 -5.01 -13.84 -22.63
CA PRO A 81 -5.94 -14.63 -21.84
C PRO A 81 -5.50 -14.75 -20.37
N LEU A 82 -6.47 -14.94 -19.46
CA LEU A 82 -6.21 -14.95 -18.02
C LEU A 82 -5.11 -15.95 -17.61
N LEU A 83 -5.14 -17.17 -18.15
CA LEU A 83 -4.15 -18.19 -17.81
C LEU A 83 -2.73 -17.76 -18.21
N GLN A 84 -2.57 -17.20 -19.41
CA GLN A 84 -1.28 -16.69 -19.88
C GLN A 84 -0.80 -15.47 -19.07
N LYS A 85 -1.72 -14.58 -18.65
CA LYS A 85 -1.41 -13.48 -17.72
C LYS A 85 -0.85 -14.02 -16.41
N VAL A 86 -1.47 -15.04 -15.84
CA VAL A 86 -1.03 -15.68 -14.60
C VAL A 86 0.36 -16.29 -14.76
N ASP A 87 0.64 -16.97 -15.87
CA ASP A 87 1.96 -17.58 -16.12
C ASP A 87 3.05 -16.52 -16.27
N VAL A 88 2.82 -15.48 -17.09
CA VAL A 88 3.76 -14.35 -17.22
C VAL A 88 3.99 -13.66 -15.88
N PHE A 89 2.92 -13.44 -15.11
CA PHE A 89 3.01 -12.83 -13.78
C PHE A 89 3.84 -13.70 -12.83
N ARG A 90 3.61 -15.02 -12.76
CA ARG A 90 4.38 -15.94 -11.91
C ARG A 90 5.86 -15.96 -12.27
N THR A 91 6.20 -15.98 -13.56
CA THR A 91 7.60 -15.90 -14.02
C THR A 91 8.24 -14.59 -13.61
N MET A 92 7.55 -13.46 -13.80
CA MET A 92 8.02 -12.16 -13.30
C MET A 92 8.23 -12.19 -11.78
N LEU A 93 7.32 -12.84 -11.03
CA LEU A 93 7.45 -12.94 -9.59
C LEU A 93 8.70 -13.74 -9.17
N ALA A 94 9.09 -14.77 -9.91
CA ALA A 94 10.26 -15.59 -9.62
C ALA A 94 11.58 -14.86 -9.89
N GLU A 95 11.63 -14.03 -10.93
CA GLU A 95 12.85 -13.27 -11.29
C GLU A 95 13.10 -12.03 -10.42
N THR A 96 12.08 -11.56 -9.69
CA THR A 96 12.16 -10.31 -8.92
C THR A 96 11.95 -10.57 -7.43
N LYS A 97 12.80 -9.98 -6.57
CA LYS A 97 12.79 -10.25 -5.13
C LYS A 97 11.56 -9.69 -4.40
N GLY A 98 11.16 -8.45 -4.70
CA GLY A 98 10.02 -7.80 -4.04
C GLY A 98 10.23 -7.50 -2.55
N ASP A 99 11.47 -7.43 -2.06
CA ASP A 99 11.85 -7.17 -0.66
C ASP A 99 12.08 -5.68 -0.36
N VAL A 100 11.80 -4.79 -1.32
CA VAL A 100 12.14 -3.37 -1.27
C VAL A 100 11.61 -2.67 -0.01
N LEU A 101 10.33 -2.86 0.35
CA LEU A 101 9.77 -2.23 1.54
C LEU A 101 10.41 -2.74 2.84
N GLY A 102 10.71 -4.05 2.93
CA GLY A 102 11.43 -4.62 4.07
C GLY A 102 12.83 -4.01 4.23
N GLN A 103 13.54 -3.82 3.12
CA GLN A 103 14.84 -3.15 3.11
C GLN A 103 14.75 -1.68 3.52
N ILE A 104 13.70 -0.96 3.08
CA ILE A 104 13.48 0.44 3.48
C ILE A 104 13.20 0.54 4.99
N LEU A 105 12.31 -0.31 5.52
CA LEU A 105 12.04 -0.36 6.96
C LEU A 105 13.31 -0.62 7.77
N TRP A 106 14.19 -1.51 7.28
CA TRP A 106 15.49 -1.76 7.90
C TRP A 106 16.41 -0.55 7.84
N LEU A 107 16.65 0.01 6.65
CA LEU A 107 17.61 1.10 6.43
C LEU A 107 17.23 2.40 7.13
N ASP A 108 15.93 2.69 7.24
CA ASP A 108 15.44 3.88 7.93
C ASP A 108 15.50 3.72 9.46
N SER A 109 15.79 2.52 9.98
CA SER A 109 15.84 2.23 11.41
C SER A 109 17.24 2.39 11.97
N ARG A 110 17.38 3.09 13.10
CA ARG A 110 18.67 3.34 13.75
C ARG A 110 19.22 2.15 14.54
N SER A 111 18.36 1.22 14.93
CA SER A 111 18.71 0.01 15.69
C SER A 111 17.78 -1.15 15.32
N ALA A 112 18.19 -2.38 15.63
CA ALA A 112 17.39 -3.58 15.41
C ALA A 112 16.09 -3.58 16.24
N GLU A 113 16.14 -3.06 17.46
CA GLU A 113 14.95 -2.85 18.31
C GLU A 113 13.97 -1.89 17.64
N ARG A 114 14.46 -0.74 17.17
CA ARG A 114 13.60 0.24 16.50
C ARG A 114 13.01 -0.31 15.20
N TRP A 115 13.77 -1.12 14.46
CA TRP A 115 13.26 -1.82 13.30
C TRP A 115 12.11 -2.78 13.67
N LEU A 116 12.26 -3.55 14.74
CA LEU A 116 11.22 -4.49 15.19
C LEU A 116 9.94 -3.77 15.61
N GLU A 117 10.05 -2.66 16.33
CA GLU A 117 8.92 -1.80 16.69
C GLU A 117 8.20 -1.23 15.45
N ARG A 118 8.97 -0.67 14.52
CA ARG A 118 8.43 -0.08 13.28
C ARG A 118 7.78 -1.14 12.40
N ARG A 119 8.39 -2.31 12.26
CA ARG A 119 7.83 -3.45 11.52
C ARG A 119 6.53 -3.95 12.16
N THR A 120 6.49 -4.03 13.49
CA THR A 120 5.27 -4.40 14.23
C THR A 120 4.16 -3.39 13.99
N THR A 121 4.49 -2.10 14.03
CA THR A 121 3.56 -0.99 13.78
C THR A 121 3.07 -0.97 12.34
N TYR A 122 3.96 -1.20 11.38
CA TYR A 122 3.64 -1.38 9.96
C TYR A 122 2.62 -2.50 9.75
N SER A 123 2.88 -3.70 10.29
CA SER A 123 1.99 -4.85 10.14
C SER A 123 0.63 -4.61 10.77
N ARG A 124 0.58 -4.01 11.97
CA ARG A 124 -0.66 -3.68 12.67
C ARG A 124 -1.49 -2.63 11.93
N SER A 125 -0.88 -1.51 11.55
CA SER A 125 -1.58 -0.43 10.84
C SER A 125 -2.09 -0.87 9.48
N LEU A 126 -1.29 -1.68 8.74
CA LEU A 126 -1.73 -2.27 7.49
C LEU A 126 -2.92 -3.22 7.69
N ALA A 127 -2.89 -4.07 8.72
CA ALA A 127 -3.99 -4.99 9.02
C ALA A 127 -5.28 -4.25 9.39
N VAL A 128 -5.20 -3.24 10.26
CA VAL A 128 -6.36 -2.43 10.66
C VAL A 128 -6.99 -1.75 9.45
N MET A 129 -6.19 -1.08 8.62
CA MET A 129 -6.71 -0.42 7.42
C MET A 129 -7.17 -1.39 6.34
N SER A 130 -6.63 -2.62 6.28
CA SER A 130 -7.14 -3.66 5.37
C SER A 130 -8.55 -4.07 5.75
N MET A 131 -8.83 -4.32 7.03
CA MET A 131 -10.16 -4.72 7.49
C MET A 131 -11.16 -3.56 7.41
N VAL A 132 -10.74 -2.36 7.81
CA VAL A 132 -11.61 -1.16 7.79
C VAL A 132 -11.88 -0.73 6.35
N GLY A 133 -10.86 -0.78 5.49
CA GLY A 133 -11.00 -0.50 4.06
C GLY A 133 -11.94 -1.47 3.38
N TYR A 134 -11.86 -2.76 3.70
CA TYR A 134 -12.79 -3.76 3.20
C TYR A 134 -14.24 -3.47 3.61
N ILE A 135 -14.50 -3.19 4.90
CA ILE A 135 -15.86 -2.86 5.37
C ILE A 135 -16.41 -1.60 4.70
N LEU A 136 -15.56 -0.61 4.45
CA LEU A 136 -15.94 0.64 3.76
C LEU A 136 -16.12 0.46 2.24
N GLY A 137 -15.58 -0.61 1.66
CA GLY A 137 -15.46 -0.78 0.21
C GLY A 137 -14.50 0.22 -0.42
N LEU A 138 -13.34 0.43 0.21
CA LEU A 138 -12.31 1.39 -0.21
C LEU A 138 -11.41 0.81 -1.32
N GLY A 139 -11.62 1.26 -2.55
CA GLY A 139 -10.87 0.85 -3.75
C GLY A 139 -9.69 1.76 -4.12
N ASP A 140 -9.01 1.52 -5.24
CA ASP A 140 -7.87 2.31 -5.76
C ASP A 140 -6.72 2.49 -4.75
N ARG A 141 -6.36 1.41 -4.07
CA ARG A 141 -5.25 1.38 -3.11
C ARG A 141 -3.91 1.23 -3.81
N HIS A 142 -3.62 2.09 -4.78
CA HIS A 142 -2.33 2.10 -5.47
C HIS A 142 -1.18 2.65 -4.59
N LEU A 143 0.09 2.45 -4.98
CA LEU A 143 1.24 2.79 -4.11
C LEU A 143 1.40 4.28 -3.82
N SER A 144 0.75 5.16 -4.59
CA SER A 144 0.74 6.60 -4.30
C SER A 144 -0.34 7.00 -3.28
N ASN A 145 -1.33 6.14 -3.02
CA ASN A 145 -2.41 6.37 -2.04
C ASN A 145 -2.11 5.76 -0.67
N LEU A 146 -0.90 5.21 -0.52
CA LEU A 146 -0.40 4.58 0.69
C LEU A 146 0.89 5.30 1.07
N MET A 147 0.94 5.82 2.29
CA MET A 147 2.10 6.51 2.85
C MET A 147 2.65 5.72 4.04
N LEU A 148 3.94 5.84 4.27
CA LEU A 148 4.62 5.26 5.43
C LEU A 148 5.15 6.40 6.30
N GLU A 149 4.69 6.52 7.53
CA GLU A 149 5.26 7.50 8.46
C GLU A 149 6.67 7.06 8.87
N SER A 150 7.69 7.86 8.55
CA SER A 150 9.10 7.52 8.81
C SER A 150 9.40 7.32 10.29
N GLY A 151 8.69 8.04 11.17
CA GLY A 151 8.84 7.95 12.62
C GLY A 151 8.40 6.60 13.17
N SER A 152 7.09 6.33 13.18
CA SER A 152 6.51 5.12 13.77
C SER A 152 6.54 3.88 12.88
N GLY A 153 6.66 4.04 11.56
CA GLY A 153 6.46 2.95 10.61
C GLY A 153 4.97 2.64 10.33
N SER A 154 4.04 3.47 10.80
CA SER A 154 2.61 3.30 10.55
C SER A 154 2.26 3.59 9.09
N VAL A 155 1.32 2.81 8.55
CA VAL A 155 0.75 3.02 7.21
C VAL A 155 -0.41 4.01 7.29
N CYS A 156 -0.35 5.07 6.48
CA CYS A 156 -1.43 6.03 6.31
C CYS A 156 -2.04 5.86 4.92
N HIS A 157 -3.35 5.61 4.85
CA HIS A 157 -4.07 5.65 3.59
C HIS A 157 -4.51 7.10 3.34
N ILE A 158 -4.37 7.54 2.10
CA ILE A 158 -4.91 8.82 1.62
C ILE A 158 -5.81 8.57 0.42
N ASP A 159 -6.46 9.64 -0.04
CA ASP A 159 -7.39 9.65 -1.17
C ASP A 159 -8.53 8.64 -1.00
N PHE A 160 -9.68 9.12 -0.54
CA PHE A 160 -10.86 8.29 -0.28
C PHE A 160 -11.94 8.50 -1.35
N GLY A 161 -11.55 8.88 -2.58
CA GLY A 161 -12.49 9.12 -3.68
C GLY A 161 -13.30 7.88 -4.08
N ASP A 162 -12.69 6.69 -4.07
CA ASP A 162 -13.36 5.43 -4.41
C ASP A 162 -13.77 4.65 -3.15
N CYS A 163 -14.88 5.06 -2.52
CA CYS A 163 -15.53 4.30 -1.45
C CYS A 163 -16.76 3.54 -1.96
N PHE A 164 -17.27 2.59 -1.18
CA PHE A 164 -18.48 1.83 -1.48
C PHE A 164 -18.39 1.00 -2.79
N GLU A 165 -17.25 0.34 -2.99
CA GLU A 165 -17.01 -0.62 -4.08
C GLU A 165 -17.08 -0.04 -5.50
N VAL A 166 -16.98 1.28 -5.63
CA VAL A 166 -16.93 1.96 -6.95
C VAL A 166 -15.86 1.36 -7.86
N ALA A 167 -14.70 0.98 -7.31
CA ALA A 167 -13.60 0.39 -8.07
C ALA A 167 -13.91 -1.02 -8.63
N ILE A 168 -14.80 -1.78 -7.99
CA ILE A 168 -15.25 -3.11 -8.45
C ILE A 168 -16.18 -2.97 -9.66
N HIS A 169 -16.98 -1.91 -9.69
CA HIS A 169 -17.98 -1.66 -10.75
C HIS A 169 -17.45 -0.89 -11.96
N ARG A 170 -16.13 -0.67 -12.06
CA ARG A 170 -15.52 0.02 -13.21
C ARG A 170 -15.56 -0.83 -14.48
N ASP A 171 -15.87 -0.18 -15.60
CA ASP A 171 -15.87 -0.82 -16.93
C ASP A 171 -14.48 -1.32 -17.34
N LYS A 172 -13.41 -0.63 -16.89
CA LYS A 172 -12.02 -0.97 -17.20
C LYS A 172 -11.29 -1.36 -15.93
N PHE A 173 -10.66 -2.53 -15.96
CA PHE A 173 -9.84 -3.09 -14.87
C PHE A 173 -10.56 -3.07 -13.51
N PRO A 174 -11.73 -3.72 -13.39
CA PRO A 174 -12.44 -3.80 -12.12
C PRO A 174 -11.55 -4.47 -11.05
N GLU A 175 -11.53 -3.89 -9.86
CA GLU A 175 -10.83 -4.50 -8.73
C GLU A 175 -11.54 -5.80 -8.31
N THR A 176 -10.75 -6.83 -8.03
CA THR A 176 -11.24 -8.18 -7.68
C THR A 176 -10.75 -8.65 -6.30
N VAL A 177 -10.20 -7.72 -5.51
CA VAL A 177 -9.61 -8.00 -4.20
C VAL A 177 -10.18 -7.04 -3.15
N PRO A 178 -10.36 -7.50 -1.89
CA PRO A 178 -10.94 -6.69 -0.82
C PRO A 178 -10.01 -5.56 -0.34
N PHE A 179 -8.71 -5.75 -0.49
CA PHE A 179 -7.67 -4.78 -0.15
C PHE A 179 -6.35 -5.20 -0.81
N ARG A 180 -5.40 -4.28 -0.88
CA ARG A 180 -4.07 -4.56 -1.43
C ARG A 180 -3.18 -5.25 -0.40
N LEU A 181 -2.91 -6.55 -0.60
CA LEU A 181 -1.89 -7.31 0.14
C LEU A 181 -0.92 -8.02 -0.82
N THR A 182 -0.04 -7.23 -1.45
CA THR A 182 0.94 -7.77 -2.41
C THR A 182 2.12 -8.45 -1.72
N ARG A 183 2.90 -9.25 -2.46
CA ARG A 183 4.15 -9.86 -1.95
C ARG A 183 5.12 -8.87 -1.31
N MET A 184 5.15 -7.61 -1.76
CA MET A 184 6.05 -6.60 -1.23
C MET A 184 5.63 -6.16 0.17
N PHE A 185 4.33 -6.19 0.45
CA PHE A 185 3.79 -5.86 1.76
C PHE A 185 4.00 -7.05 2.71
N VAL A 186 3.72 -8.26 2.23
CA VAL A 186 3.92 -9.49 3.00
C VAL A 186 5.40 -9.69 3.38
N LYS A 187 6.34 -9.45 2.46
CA LYS A 187 7.78 -9.57 2.75
C LYS A 187 8.33 -8.49 3.68
N ALA A 188 7.57 -7.43 3.94
CA ALA A 188 7.94 -6.36 4.85
C ALA A 188 7.46 -6.62 6.29
N MET A 189 6.56 -7.59 6.50
CA MET A 189 6.09 -8.06 7.81
C MET A 189 7.14 -8.94 8.49
#